data_AF-A0AAX3PJT5-F1
#
_entry.id   AF-A0AAX3PJT5-F1
#
_cell.length_a   1.000
_cell.length_b   1.000
_cell.length_c   1.000
_cell.angle_alpha   90.00
_cell.angle_beta   90.00
_cell.angle_gamma   90.00
#
_symmetry.space_group_name_H-M   'P 1'
#
loop_
_entity.id
_entity.type
_entity.pdbx_description
1 polymer ?
#
loop_
_entity_poly.entity_id
_entity_poly.type
_entity_poly.pdbx_seq_one_letter_code
_entity_poly.pdbx_strand_id
1 'polypeptide(L)'
;MLIDNILISKQSLDSDDHYDVIMSNIDSLNGLFEHYVEYDEVSAEALYSYFVDYYLAQVNNGGFSQFVYNTGWDAFMVKHVREGLKAMNATAHSALFEQSADLIDQFSDEQLEQFLEGEYFGENEQRDILNAFDDQFYALNDSEDLIEINSRWLKQHPKLQVVDEDQILTIVEQVAAKIPNLEQRKQQAAENSPRYFKIIQALCLQAGQELDRITIGDPSHEYNGQEIVAWHFLTDAGHFYMLDLGDQALMFDENDQQIIALDVSHIADES
;
A
#
# COMPACT_ATOMS: atom_id res chain seq x y z
N MET A 1 -5.09 2.42 20.48
CA MET A 1 -6.42 2.30 19.83
C MET A 1 -7.17 3.62 19.88
N LEU A 2 -7.34 4.24 18.71
CA LEU A 2 -8.08 5.47 18.47
C LEU A 2 -9.47 5.20 17.86
N ILE A 3 -9.63 4.09 17.14
CA ILE A 3 -10.89 3.61 16.60
C ILE A 3 -10.96 2.07 16.68
N ASP A 4 -12.08 1.53 17.19
CA ASP A 4 -12.30 0.08 17.31
C ASP A 4 -13.40 -0.41 16.34
N ASN A 5 -14.04 0.49 15.60
CA ASN A 5 -15.10 0.15 14.67
C ASN A 5 -14.56 -0.21 13.28
N ILE A 6 -15.27 -1.10 12.60
CA ILE A 6 -15.11 -1.35 11.16
C ILE A 6 -16.02 -0.35 10.45
N LEU A 7 -15.44 0.65 9.79
CA LEU A 7 -16.20 1.67 9.07
C LEU A 7 -16.52 1.18 7.66
N ILE A 8 -17.81 1.17 7.31
CA ILE A 8 -18.27 0.79 5.97
C ILE A 8 -19.35 1.78 5.51
N SER A 9 -19.29 2.18 4.26
CA SER A 9 -20.29 3.06 3.67
C SER A 9 -21.62 2.32 3.53
N LYS A 10 -22.73 3.04 3.72
CA LYS A 10 -24.07 2.50 3.49
C LYS A 10 -24.27 2.02 2.05
N GLN A 11 -23.73 2.77 1.08
CA GLN A 11 -23.81 2.42 -0.34
C GLN A 11 -23.16 1.06 -0.61
N SER A 12 -21.96 0.84 -0.09
CA SER A 12 -21.23 -0.42 -0.24
C SER A 12 -21.97 -1.57 0.44
N LEU A 13 -22.55 -1.34 1.62
CA LEU A 13 -23.32 -2.35 2.34
C LEU A 13 -24.54 -2.84 1.54
N ASP A 14 -25.23 -1.90 0.90
CA ASP A 14 -26.43 -2.13 0.09
C ASP A 14 -26.10 -2.64 -1.33
N SER A 15 -24.81 -2.74 -1.70
CA SER A 15 -24.38 -3.24 -3.01
C SER A 15 -24.58 -4.75 -3.17
N ASP A 16 -24.92 -5.13 -4.40
CA ASP A 16 -24.97 -6.52 -4.85
C ASP A 16 -23.57 -7.10 -5.11
N ASP A 17 -22.55 -6.26 -5.30
CA ASP A 17 -21.17 -6.71 -5.42
C ASP A 17 -20.58 -6.97 -4.01
N HIS A 18 -20.12 -8.20 -3.78
CA HIS A 18 -19.51 -8.58 -2.52
C HIS A 18 -18.25 -7.77 -2.21
N TYR A 19 -17.51 -7.38 -3.25
CA TYR A 19 -16.25 -6.68 -3.12
C TYR A 19 -16.40 -5.23 -2.64
N ASP A 20 -17.53 -4.57 -2.93
CA ASP A 20 -17.75 -3.17 -2.54
C ASP A 20 -17.66 -2.93 -1.02
N VAL A 21 -18.09 -3.91 -0.21
CA VAL A 21 -17.98 -3.85 1.25
C VAL A 21 -16.53 -3.99 1.72
N ILE A 22 -15.75 -4.83 1.05
CA ILE A 22 -14.32 -5.01 1.33
C ILE A 22 -13.56 -3.74 0.93
N MET A 23 -13.81 -3.23 -0.27
CA MET A 23 -13.24 -1.97 -0.76
C MET A 23 -13.55 -0.81 0.17
N SER A 24 -14.79 -0.69 0.67
CA SER A 24 -15.12 0.38 1.62
C SER A 24 -14.37 0.28 2.96
N ASN A 25 -14.09 -0.93 3.45
CA ASN A 25 -13.22 -1.12 4.61
C ASN A 25 -11.76 -0.74 4.29
N ILE A 26 -11.28 -1.10 3.09
CA ILE A 26 -9.95 -0.73 2.60
C ILE A 26 -9.79 0.80 2.52
N ASP A 27 -10.72 1.48 1.87
CA ASP A 27 -10.72 2.94 1.72
C ASP A 27 -10.77 3.64 3.08
N SER A 28 -11.57 3.13 4.01
CA SER A 28 -11.65 3.67 5.37
C SER A 28 -10.32 3.54 6.12
N LEU A 29 -9.66 2.38 6.02
CA LEU A 29 -8.36 2.15 6.65
C LEU A 29 -7.24 2.97 5.98
N ASN A 30 -7.20 3.01 4.65
CA ASN A 30 -6.24 3.82 3.91
C ASN A 30 -6.38 5.30 4.27
N GLY A 31 -7.60 5.82 4.35
CA GLY A 31 -7.85 7.18 4.83
C GLY A 31 -7.29 7.41 6.24
N LEU A 32 -7.45 6.46 7.16
CA LEU A 32 -6.85 6.55 8.50
C LEU A 32 -5.31 6.59 8.45
N PHE A 33 -4.68 5.72 7.64
CA PHE A 33 -3.22 5.65 7.52
C PHE A 33 -2.61 6.88 6.84
N GLU A 34 -3.27 7.39 5.80
CA GLU A 34 -2.93 8.68 5.17
C GLU A 34 -2.97 9.84 6.17
N HIS A 35 -3.83 9.73 7.20
CA HIS A 35 -3.92 10.68 8.31
C HIS A 35 -3.08 10.28 9.53
N TYR A 36 -2.02 9.49 9.33
CA TYR A 36 -0.99 9.13 10.32
C TYR A 36 -1.52 8.31 11.52
N VAL A 37 -2.68 7.67 11.38
CA VAL A 37 -3.13 6.65 12.33
C VAL A 37 -2.30 5.39 12.10
N GLU A 38 -1.81 4.77 13.16
CA GLU A 38 -0.97 3.56 13.07
C GLU A 38 -1.83 2.29 13.17
N TYR A 39 -1.29 1.14 12.72
CA TYR A 39 -2.05 -0.11 12.69
C TYR A 39 -2.55 -0.58 14.07
N ASP A 40 -1.81 -0.34 15.15
CA ASP A 40 -2.23 -0.68 16.53
C ASP A 40 -3.25 0.33 17.12
N GLU A 41 -3.60 1.36 16.35
CA GLU A 41 -4.59 2.35 16.68
C GLU A 41 -5.97 2.10 16.05
N VAL A 42 -6.08 1.13 15.14
CA VAL A 42 -7.34 0.75 14.48
C VAL A 42 -7.89 -0.60 14.95
N SER A 43 -9.08 -0.96 14.49
CA SER A 43 -9.69 -2.28 14.75
C SER A 43 -8.85 -3.39 14.14
N ALA A 44 -8.46 -4.37 14.97
CA ALA A 44 -7.79 -5.57 14.48
C ALA A 44 -8.67 -6.35 13.49
N GLU A 45 -9.99 -6.33 13.70
CA GLU A 45 -10.95 -6.99 12.82
C GLU A 45 -11.07 -6.29 11.45
N ALA A 46 -10.99 -4.96 11.41
CA ALA A 46 -10.85 -4.24 10.14
C ALA A 46 -9.56 -4.66 9.40
N LEU A 47 -8.44 -4.78 10.13
CA LEU A 47 -7.16 -5.23 9.57
C LEU A 47 -7.19 -6.69 9.10
N TYR A 48 -7.93 -7.58 9.76
CA TYR A 48 -8.10 -8.95 9.30
C TYR A 48 -8.71 -9.01 7.91
N SER A 49 -9.78 -8.24 7.68
CA SER A 49 -10.38 -8.14 6.34
C SER A 49 -9.42 -7.55 5.32
N TYR A 50 -8.74 -6.45 5.68
CA TYR A 50 -7.77 -5.76 4.84
C TYR A 50 -6.63 -6.67 4.39
N PHE A 51 -5.97 -7.38 5.31
CA PHE A 51 -4.83 -8.21 4.98
C PHE A 51 -5.21 -9.52 4.30
N VAL A 52 -6.39 -10.09 4.58
CA VAL A 52 -6.89 -11.25 3.82
C VAL A 52 -7.19 -10.86 2.36
N ASP A 53 -7.76 -9.67 2.13
CA ASP A 53 -7.93 -9.15 0.76
C ASP A 53 -6.59 -8.93 0.07
N TYR A 54 -5.65 -8.26 0.75
CA TYR A 54 -4.30 -8.06 0.21
C TYR A 54 -3.62 -9.39 -0.15
N TYR A 55 -3.70 -10.40 0.73
CA TYR A 55 -3.21 -11.74 0.45
C TYR A 55 -3.84 -12.34 -0.81
N LEU A 56 -5.18 -12.33 -0.93
CA LEU A 56 -5.89 -12.82 -2.10
C LEU A 56 -5.44 -12.08 -3.38
N ALA A 57 -5.32 -10.76 -3.32
CA ALA A 57 -4.89 -9.95 -4.46
C ALA A 57 -3.47 -10.30 -4.92
N GLN A 58 -2.53 -10.47 -3.99
CA GLN A 58 -1.15 -10.86 -4.34
C GLN A 58 -1.10 -12.26 -4.94
N VAL A 59 -1.80 -13.24 -4.36
CA VAL A 59 -1.83 -14.61 -4.89
C VAL A 59 -2.44 -14.63 -6.30
N ASN A 60 -3.54 -13.92 -6.53
CA ASN A 60 -4.14 -13.83 -7.87
C ASN A 60 -3.24 -13.14 -8.91
N ASN A 61 -2.40 -12.20 -8.50
CA ASN A 61 -1.52 -11.47 -9.40
C ASN A 61 -0.28 -12.26 -9.82
N GLY A 62 0.25 -13.12 -8.94
CA GLY A 62 1.53 -13.77 -9.20
C GLY A 62 1.92 -14.84 -8.19
N GLY A 63 0.94 -15.45 -7.55
CA GLY A 63 1.12 -16.61 -6.68
C GLY A 63 1.48 -16.27 -5.25
N PHE A 64 1.59 -17.31 -4.42
CA PHE A 64 2.03 -17.16 -3.03
C PHE A 64 3.40 -16.48 -2.92
N SER A 65 4.30 -16.72 -3.88
CA SER A 65 5.59 -16.05 -3.95
C SER A 65 5.47 -14.53 -4.04
N GLN A 66 4.46 -13.99 -4.72
CA GLN A 66 4.28 -12.54 -4.84
C GLN A 66 3.86 -11.94 -3.51
N PHE A 67 3.01 -12.65 -2.75
CA PHE A 67 2.66 -12.25 -1.40
C PHE A 67 3.89 -12.22 -0.49
N VAL A 68 4.74 -13.25 -0.54
CA VAL A 68 5.99 -13.31 0.24
C VAL A 68 6.92 -12.14 -0.14
N TYR A 69 7.16 -11.95 -1.44
CA TYR A 69 8.04 -10.90 -1.96
C TYR A 69 7.55 -9.50 -1.58
N ASN A 70 6.29 -9.17 -1.87
CA ASN A 70 5.74 -7.83 -1.64
C ASN A 70 5.52 -7.49 -0.17
N THR A 71 5.45 -8.48 0.71
CA THR A 71 5.37 -8.23 2.17
C THR A 71 6.72 -8.29 2.86
N GLY A 72 7.78 -8.75 2.19
CA GLY A 72 9.04 -9.10 2.86
C GLY A 72 8.86 -10.20 3.91
N TRP A 73 7.80 -11.01 3.79
CA TRP A 73 7.35 -11.95 4.82
C TRP A 73 7.18 -11.31 6.22
N ASP A 74 6.71 -10.07 6.27
CA ASP A 74 6.53 -9.32 7.51
C ASP A 74 5.62 -10.04 8.52
N ALA A 75 6.13 -10.23 9.73
CA ALA A 75 5.45 -11.01 10.77
C ALA A 75 4.12 -10.39 11.20
N PHE A 76 3.97 -9.07 11.13
CA PHE A 76 2.73 -8.39 11.45
C PHE A 76 1.67 -8.70 10.38
N MET A 77 1.98 -8.55 9.10
CA MET A 77 1.07 -8.85 7.98
C MET A 77 0.68 -10.33 7.97
N VAL A 78 1.67 -11.24 8.06
CA VAL A 78 1.45 -12.70 8.08
C VAL A 78 0.54 -13.10 9.24
N LYS A 79 0.74 -12.53 10.43
CA LYS A 79 -0.14 -12.78 11.58
C LYS A 79 -1.58 -12.35 11.30
N HIS A 80 -1.80 -11.19 10.68
CA HIS A 80 -3.16 -10.70 10.40
C HIS A 80 -3.87 -11.53 9.33
N VAL A 81 -3.15 -12.04 8.33
CA VAL A 81 -3.72 -13.01 7.38
C VAL A 81 -4.16 -14.28 8.11
N ARG A 82 -3.28 -14.87 8.94
CA ARG A 82 -3.60 -16.08 9.73
C ARG A 82 -4.82 -15.90 10.61
N GLU A 83 -4.84 -14.82 11.40
CA GLU A 83 -5.94 -14.56 12.32
C GLU A 83 -7.22 -14.18 11.58
N GLY A 84 -7.13 -13.49 10.43
CA GLY A 84 -8.27 -13.17 9.59
C GLY A 84 -8.93 -14.39 8.96
N LEU A 85 -8.15 -15.29 8.35
CA LEU A 85 -8.66 -16.54 7.79
C LEU A 85 -9.38 -17.37 8.87
N LYS A 86 -8.82 -17.45 10.08
CA LYS A 86 -9.45 -18.12 11.23
C LYS A 86 -10.73 -17.41 11.67
N ALA A 87 -10.71 -16.08 11.81
CA ALA A 87 -11.86 -15.28 12.26
C ALA A 87 -13.04 -15.37 11.29
N MET A 88 -12.76 -15.47 9.99
CA MET A 88 -13.75 -15.68 8.92
C MET A 88 -14.22 -17.14 8.80
N ASN A 89 -13.63 -18.05 9.57
CA ASN A 89 -13.86 -19.50 9.48
C ASN A 89 -13.57 -20.08 8.08
N ALA A 90 -12.59 -19.50 7.37
CA ALA A 90 -12.09 -19.96 6.07
C ALA A 90 -11.12 -21.13 6.28
N THR A 91 -11.62 -22.25 6.80
CA THR A 91 -10.76 -23.29 7.40
C THR A 91 -9.84 -23.99 6.41
N ALA A 92 -10.28 -24.21 5.16
CA ALA A 92 -9.43 -24.83 4.14
C ALA A 92 -8.36 -23.85 3.65
N HIS A 93 -8.70 -22.59 3.47
CA HIS A 93 -7.73 -21.53 3.14
C HIS A 93 -6.72 -21.34 4.26
N SER A 94 -7.15 -21.36 5.52
CA SER A 94 -6.24 -21.32 6.67
C SER A 94 -5.28 -22.51 6.68
N ALA A 95 -5.73 -23.71 6.35
CA ALA A 95 -4.87 -24.88 6.27
C ALA A 95 -3.87 -24.80 5.11
N LEU A 96 -4.32 -24.32 3.95
CA LEU A 96 -3.46 -24.14 2.78
C LEU A 96 -2.42 -23.05 3.02
N PHE A 97 -2.79 -21.94 3.66
CA PHE A 97 -1.86 -20.88 4.03
C PHE A 97 -0.73 -21.39 4.92
N GLU A 98 -1.03 -22.22 5.92
CA GLU A 98 0.04 -22.81 6.77
C GLU A 98 0.91 -23.80 5.98
N GLN A 99 0.34 -24.59 5.05
CA GLN A 99 1.13 -25.46 4.17
C GLN A 99 2.10 -24.66 3.29
N SER A 100 1.65 -23.54 2.73
CA SER A 100 2.50 -22.63 1.96
C SER A 100 3.53 -21.93 2.84
N ALA A 101 3.16 -21.52 4.06
CA ALA A 101 4.08 -20.92 5.02
C ALA A 101 5.18 -21.91 5.47
N ASP A 102 4.88 -23.20 5.61
CA ASP A 102 5.86 -24.25 5.92
C ASP A 102 6.94 -24.41 4.82
N LEU A 103 6.71 -23.89 3.60
CA LEU A 103 7.74 -23.84 2.56
C LEU A 103 8.82 -22.81 2.87
N ILE A 104 8.46 -21.70 3.53
CA ILE A 104 9.41 -20.66 3.93
C ILE A 104 10.41 -21.21 4.95
N ASP A 105 9.94 -22.06 5.88
CA ASP A 105 10.78 -22.71 6.89
C ASP A 105 11.83 -23.67 6.29
N GLN A 106 11.73 -23.98 4.99
CA GLN A 106 12.73 -24.79 4.27
C GLN A 106 13.88 -23.96 3.72
N PHE A 107 13.74 -22.63 3.67
CA PHE A 107 14.79 -21.73 3.22
C PHE A 107 15.74 -21.41 4.37
N SER A 108 17.03 -21.28 4.07
CA SER A 108 17.94 -20.56 4.96
C SER A 108 17.63 -19.06 4.96
N ASP A 109 18.05 -18.35 6.00
CA ASP A 109 17.94 -16.89 6.06
C ASP A 109 18.55 -16.23 4.80
N GLU A 110 19.71 -16.73 4.33
CA GLU A 110 20.37 -16.25 3.10
C GLU A 110 19.53 -16.50 1.84
N GLN A 111 18.85 -17.65 1.73
CA GLN A 111 17.98 -17.93 0.58
C GLN A 111 16.74 -17.05 0.56
N LEU A 112 16.17 -16.76 1.73
CA LEU A 112 15.01 -15.88 1.85
C LEU A 112 15.43 -14.42 1.56
N GLU A 113 16.54 -13.95 2.13
CA GLU A 113 17.08 -12.61 1.86
C GLU A 113 17.39 -12.42 0.37
N GLN A 114 18.07 -13.39 -0.26
CA GLN A 114 18.33 -13.36 -1.69
C GLN A 114 17.04 -13.29 -2.53
N PHE A 115 15.99 -14.01 -2.12
CA PHE A 115 14.71 -13.96 -2.81
C PHE A 115 14.03 -12.59 -2.67
N LEU A 116 14.05 -12.00 -1.47
CA LEU A 116 13.40 -10.72 -1.18
C LEU A 116 14.13 -9.51 -1.79
N GLU A 117 15.46 -9.55 -1.86
CA GLU A 117 16.27 -8.46 -2.42
C GLU A 117 16.55 -8.62 -3.93
N GLY A 118 16.30 -9.81 -4.48
CA GLY A 118 16.55 -10.13 -5.88
C GLY A 118 15.48 -9.61 -6.84
N GLU A 119 15.76 -9.79 -8.14
CA GLU A 119 14.75 -9.56 -9.18
C GLU A 119 13.63 -10.60 -9.08
N TYR A 120 12.39 -10.13 -9.01
CA TYR A 120 11.22 -11.01 -8.93
C TYR A 120 10.92 -11.77 -10.25
N PHE A 121 11.17 -11.10 -11.38
CA PHE A 121 10.93 -11.65 -12.72
C PHE A 121 12.12 -12.45 -13.23
N GLY A 122 11.87 -13.41 -14.13
CA GLY A 122 12.92 -14.28 -14.69
C GLY A 122 12.93 -15.69 -14.08
N GLU A 123 14.04 -16.40 -14.25
CA GLU A 123 14.27 -17.71 -13.63
C GLU A 123 14.55 -17.52 -12.13
N ASN A 124 13.73 -18.14 -11.27
CA ASN A 124 13.83 -17.99 -9.82
C ASN A 124 13.34 -19.27 -9.11
N GLU A 125 14.27 -20.08 -8.59
CA GLU A 125 13.95 -21.38 -7.98
C GLU A 125 13.14 -21.24 -6.69
N GLN A 126 13.42 -20.23 -5.87
CA GLN A 126 12.69 -19.94 -4.63
C GLN A 126 11.23 -19.59 -4.93
N ARG A 127 10.99 -18.77 -5.96
CA ARG A 127 9.64 -18.44 -6.42
C ARG A 127 8.87 -19.71 -6.81
N ASP A 128 9.50 -20.57 -7.60
CA ASP A 128 8.86 -21.79 -8.10
C ASP A 128 8.54 -22.77 -6.96
N ILE A 129 9.37 -22.84 -5.91
CA ILE A 129 9.08 -23.59 -4.69
C ILE A 129 7.87 -23.01 -3.97
N LEU A 130 7.85 -21.69 -3.75
CA LEU A 130 6.77 -21.01 -3.01
C LEU A 130 5.41 -21.14 -3.69
N ASN A 131 5.39 -21.24 -5.02
CA ASN A 131 4.17 -21.39 -5.82
C ASN A 131 3.67 -22.84 -5.94
N ALA A 132 4.27 -23.79 -5.20
CA ALA A 132 3.91 -25.21 -5.28
C ALA A 132 2.42 -25.50 -4.98
N PHE A 133 1.72 -24.59 -4.28
CA PHE A 133 0.33 -24.74 -3.89
C PHE A 133 -0.65 -23.78 -4.60
N ASP A 134 -0.19 -22.98 -5.57
CA ASP A 134 -1.03 -21.98 -6.23
C ASP A 134 -2.23 -22.60 -6.95
N ASP A 135 -2.03 -23.70 -7.70
CA ASP A 135 -3.12 -24.41 -8.39
C ASP A 135 -4.19 -24.90 -7.40
N GLN A 136 -3.77 -25.35 -6.21
CA GLN A 136 -4.69 -25.76 -5.15
C GLN A 136 -5.43 -24.56 -4.56
N PHE A 137 -4.76 -23.41 -4.42
CA PHE A 137 -5.38 -22.18 -3.97
C PHE A 137 -6.48 -21.73 -4.93
N TYR A 138 -6.20 -21.68 -6.24
CA TYR A 138 -7.18 -21.26 -7.24
C TYR A 138 -8.39 -22.20 -7.26
N ALA A 139 -8.15 -23.51 -7.29
CA ALA A 139 -9.23 -24.51 -7.25
C ALA A 139 -10.05 -24.44 -5.95
N LEU A 140 -9.41 -24.11 -4.83
CA LEU A 140 -10.11 -23.90 -3.57
C LEU A 140 -10.98 -22.63 -3.64
N ASN A 141 -10.44 -21.52 -4.12
CA ASN A 141 -11.16 -20.24 -4.21
C ASN A 141 -12.36 -20.29 -5.18
N ASP A 142 -12.32 -21.15 -6.20
CA ASP A 142 -13.49 -21.44 -7.06
C ASP A 142 -14.69 -22.04 -6.30
N SER A 143 -14.43 -22.67 -5.15
CA SER A 143 -15.45 -23.36 -4.33
C SER A 143 -15.71 -22.69 -2.97
N GLU A 144 -14.70 -22.04 -2.42
CA GLU A 144 -14.68 -21.32 -1.15
C GLU A 144 -14.18 -19.90 -1.43
N ASP A 145 -15.04 -19.07 -2.01
CA ASP A 145 -14.69 -17.72 -2.46
C ASP A 145 -14.37 -16.81 -1.27
N LEU A 146 -13.10 -16.41 -1.13
CA LEU A 146 -12.64 -15.52 -0.07
C LEU A 146 -13.29 -14.13 -0.13
N ILE A 147 -13.69 -13.64 -1.30
CA ILE A 147 -14.43 -12.37 -1.42
C ILE A 147 -15.80 -12.52 -0.77
N GLU A 148 -16.54 -13.57 -1.10
CA GLU A 148 -17.87 -13.81 -0.52
C GLU A 148 -17.77 -14.04 1.01
N ILE A 149 -16.76 -14.79 1.46
CA ILE A 149 -16.51 -15.06 2.88
C ILE A 149 -16.19 -13.79 3.66
N ASN A 150 -15.21 -13.00 3.17
CA ASN A 150 -14.79 -11.76 3.81
C ASN A 150 -15.96 -10.75 3.85
N SER A 151 -16.65 -10.56 2.72
CA SER A 151 -17.83 -9.70 2.62
C SER A 151 -18.91 -10.09 3.63
N ARG A 152 -19.26 -11.38 3.72
CA ARG A 152 -20.26 -11.88 4.68
C ARG A 152 -19.83 -11.65 6.12
N TRP A 153 -18.56 -11.88 6.41
CA TRP A 153 -18.00 -11.69 7.75
C TRP A 153 -18.06 -10.22 8.18
N LEU A 154 -17.65 -9.28 7.31
CA LEU A 154 -17.77 -7.83 7.54
C LEU A 154 -19.23 -7.43 7.79
N LYS A 155 -20.15 -7.84 6.93
CA LYS A 155 -21.60 -7.51 7.02
C LYS A 155 -22.24 -7.98 8.34
N GLN A 156 -21.69 -9.01 8.98
CA GLN A 156 -22.22 -9.60 10.21
C GLN A 156 -21.41 -9.24 11.47
N HIS A 157 -20.29 -8.52 11.31
CA HIS A 157 -19.37 -8.29 12.41
C HIS A 157 -19.98 -7.36 13.47
N PRO A 158 -19.90 -7.68 14.78
CA PRO A 158 -20.54 -6.89 15.83
C PRO A 158 -19.96 -5.47 16.00
N LYS A 159 -18.73 -5.23 15.50
CA LYS A 159 -18.08 -3.92 15.50
C LYS A 159 -18.35 -3.09 14.25
N LEU A 160 -19.14 -3.61 13.30
CA LEU A 160 -19.52 -2.89 12.08
C LEU A 160 -20.24 -1.58 12.44
N GLN A 161 -19.74 -0.48 11.91
CA GLN A 161 -20.37 0.83 11.96
C GLN A 161 -20.61 1.29 10.53
N VAL A 162 -21.89 1.39 10.18
CA VAL A 162 -22.34 1.85 8.86
C VAL A 162 -22.54 3.35 8.90
N VAL A 163 -21.94 4.06 7.94
CA VAL A 163 -22.02 5.53 7.82
C VAL A 163 -22.32 5.95 6.39
N ASP A 164 -22.76 7.19 6.19
CA ASP A 164 -22.81 7.74 4.83
C ASP A 164 -21.38 7.96 4.31
N GLU A 165 -21.17 7.84 3.00
CA GLU A 165 -19.83 7.91 2.39
C GLU A 165 -19.12 9.24 2.70
N ASP A 166 -19.86 10.35 2.65
CA ASP A 166 -19.37 11.68 2.99
C ASP A 166 -18.95 11.86 4.46
N GLN A 167 -19.42 10.98 5.35
CA GLN A 167 -19.06 10.98 6.76
C GLN A 167 -17.76 10.22 7.05
N ILE A 168 -17.29 9.34 6.17
CA ILE A 168 -16.07 8.56 6.38
C ILE A 168 -14.88 9.50 6.58
N LEU A 169 -14.67 10.45 5.68
CA LEU A 169 -13.59 11.43 5.77
C LEU A 169 -13.69 12.26 7.07
N THR A 170 -14.91 12.68 7.44
CA THR A 170 -15.13 13.42 8.69
C THR A 170 -14.71 12.60 9.92
N ILE A 171 -14.99 11.29 9.93
CA ILE A 171 -14.57 10.40 11.03
C ILE A 171 -13.05 10.24 11.03
N VAL A 172 -12.44 10.04 9.86
CA VAL A 172 -10.98 9.95 9.70
C VAL A 172 -10.30 11.18 10.30
N GLU A 173 -10.73 12.38 9.92
CA GLU A 173 -10.19 13.65 10.45
C GLU A 173 -10.37 13.76 11.98
N GLN A 174 -11.53 13.36 12.50
CA GLN A 174 -11.80 13.36 13.94
C GLN A 174 -10.96 12.35 14.71
N VAL A 175 -10.63 11.20 14.12
CA VAL A 175 -9.73 10.21 14.70
C VAL A 175 -8.31 10.76 14.70
N ALA A 176 -7.85 11.30 13.57
CA ALA A 176 -6.52 11.88 13.43
C ALA A 176 -6.27 13.05 14.40
N ALA A 177 -7.28 13.90 14.63
CA ALA A 177 -7.20 15.00 15.59
C ALA A 177 -6.97 14.55 17.05
N LYS A 178 -7.15 13.26 17.37
CA LYS A 178 -6.89 12.68 18.69
C LYS A 178 -5.47 12.13 18.85
N ILE A 179 -4.69 12.08 17.77
CA ILE A 179 -3.30 11.58 17.80
C ILE A 179 -2.45 12.53 18.67
N PRO A 180 -1.90 12.08 19.82
CA PRO A 180 -1.19 12.97 20.75
C PRO A 180 0.09 13.61 20.19
N ASN A 181 0.75 12.93 19.25
CA ASN A 181 2.04 13.28 18.65
C ASN A 181 1.93 13.49 17.14
N LEU A 182 0.77 13.96 16.65
CA LEU A 182 0.48 14.08 15.21
C LEU A 182 1.54 14.90 14.46
N GLU A 183 1.92 16.05 15.00
CA GLU A 183 2.92 16.92 14.35
C GLU A 183 4.31 16.26 14.30
N GLN A 184 4.66 15.45 15.30
CA GLN A 184 5.89 14.66 15.27
C GLN A 184 5.82 13.55 14.22
N ARG A 185 4.68 12.85 14.09
CA ARG A 185 4.48 11.82 13.06
C ARG A 185 4.58 12.42 11.65
N LYS A 186 3.94 13.58 11.42
CA LYS A 186 4.06 14.34 10.17
C LYS A 186 5.51 14.71 9.87
N GLN A 187 6.23 15.22 10.86
CA GLN A 187 7.64 15.57 10.70
C GLN A 187 8.47 14.34 10.35
N GLN A 188 8.31 13.23 11.07
CA GLN A 188 9.04 12.00 10.80
C GLN A 188 8.71 11.41 9.43
N ALA A 189 7.44 11.44 9.00
CA ALA A 189 7.04 11.02 7.66
C ALA A 189 7.67 11.92 6.58
N ALA A 190 7.70 13.24 6.79
CA ALA A 190 8.39 14.16 5.89
C ALA A 190 9.90 13.92 5.86
N GLU A 191 10.53 13.62 7.01
CA GLU A 191 11.95 13.26 7.10
C GLU A 191 12.29 11.95 6.41
N ASN A 192 11.39 10.95 6.47
CA ASN A 192 11.55 9.65 5.82
C ASN A 192 11.08 9.62 4.37
N SER A 193 10.44 10.70 3.88
CA SER A 193 9.97 10.76 2.50
C SER A 193 11.15 10.66 1.51
N PRO A 194 10.95 10.00 0.35
CA PRO A 194 11.96 9.93 -0.68
C PRO A 194 12.50 11.31 -1.10
N ARG A 195 13.76 11.37 -1.51
CA ARG A 195 14.43 12.59 -1.97
C ARG A 195 13.64 13.27 -3.07
N TYR A 196 13.25 12.53 -4.11
CA TYR A 196 12.51 13.09 -5.24
C TYR A 196 11.22 13.78 -4.79
N PHE A 197 10.53 13.20 -3.79
CA PHE A 197 9.30 13.75 -3.23
C PHE A 197 9.56 15.09 -2.53
N LYS A 198 10.59 15.14 -1.67
CA LYS A 198 11.00 16.38 -0.96
C LYS A 198 11.37 17.49 -1.94
N ILE A 199 12.10 17.15 -3.01
CA ILE A 199 12.49 18.10 -4.05
C ILE A 199 11.25 18.65 -4.78
N ILE A 200 10.33 17.79 -5.20
CA ILE A 200 9.09 18.19 -5.90
C ILE A 200 8.26 19.12 -5.01
N GLN A 201 8.11 18.81 -3.72
CA GLN A 201 7.42 19.70 -2.77
C GLN A 201 8.10 21.06 -2.66
N ALA A 202 9.42 21.11 -2.57
CA ALA A 202 10.17 22.36 -2.49
C ALA A 202 10.03 23.20 -3.77
N LEU A 203 10.04 22.55 -4.95
CA LEU A 203 9.81 23.21 -6.24
C LEU A 203 8.39 23.76 -6.35
N CYS A 204 7.36 22.99 -5.98
CA CYS A 204 5.97 23.45 -5.99
C CYS A 204 5.78 24.65 -5.07
N LEU A 205 6.33 24.59 -3.85
CA LEU A 205 6.28 25.70 -2.90
C LEU A 205 6.96 26.96 -3.46
N GLN A 206 8.14 26.81 -4.08
CA GLN A 206 8.85 27.92 -4.72
C GLN A 206 8.11 28.48 -5.94
N ALA A 207 7.35 27.63 -6.65
CA ALA A 207 6.49 28.00 -7.76
C ALA A 207 5.15 28.64 -7.33
N GLY A 208 4.81 28.58 -6.04
CA GLY A 208 3.49 28.97 -5.55
C GLY A 208 2.37 28.06 -6.06
N GLN A 209 2.67 26.78 -6.26
CA GLN A 209 1.73 25.75 -6.73
C GLN A 209 1.46 24.73 -5.62
N GLU A 210 0.28 24.13 -5.64
CA GLU A 210 -0.10 23.04 -4.74
C GLU A 210 0.07 21.69 -5.46
N LEU A 211 0.86 20.79 -4.90
CA LEU A 211 1.06 19.44 -5.44
C LEU A 211 -0.21 18.60 -5.24
N ASP A 212 -0.75 18.04 -6.32
CA ASP A 212 -1.84 17.03 -6.28
C ASP A 212 -1.24 15.63 -6.11
N ARG A 213 -0.45 15.17 -7.09
CA ARG A 213 0.15 13.82 -7.06
C ARG A 213 1.41 13.73 -7.92
N ILE A 214 2.30 12.79 -7.59
CA ILE A 214 3.37 12.34 -8.47
C ILE A 214 2.84 11.14 -9.27
N THR A 215 3.10 11.12 -10.58
CA THR A 215 2.50 10.15 -11.50
C THR A 215 3.47 9.06 -11.90
N ILE A 216 4.69 9.40 -12.33
CA ILE A 216 5.67 8.42 -12.82
C ILE A 216 7.10 8.98 -12.74
N GLY A 217 8.08 8.11 -12.52
CA GLY A 217 9.48 8.39 -12.83
C GLY A 217 9.85 7.74 -14.16
N ASP A 218 10.16 8.54 -15.18
CA ASP A 218 10.65 8.08 -16.49
C ASP A 218 12.19 7.98 -16.45
N PRO A 219 12.76 6.77 -16.34
CA PRO A 219 14.22 6.60 -16.27
C PRO A 219 14.92 6.81 -17.62
N SER A 220 14.18 6.95 -18.71
CA SER A 220 14.71 7.05 -20.07
C SER A 220 14.82 8.50 -20.59
N HIS A 221 14.53 9.49 -19.75
CA HIS A 221 14.57 10.89 -20.16
C HIS A 221 16.02 11.34 -20.43
N GLU A 222 16.29 11.87 -21.62
CA GLU A 222 17.60 12.39 -21.97
C GLU A 222 17.72 13.88 -21.63
N TYR A 223 18.72 14.25 -20.83
CA TYR A 223 19.07 15.63 -20.55
C TYR A 223 20.58 15.84 -20.71
N ASN A 224 20.97 16.79 -21.56
CA ASN A 224 22.38 17.07 -21.90
C ASN A 224 23.19 15.83 -22.36
N GLY A 225 22.53 14.87 -23.01
CA GLY A 225 23.15 13.65 -23.54
C GLY A 225 23.41 12.56 -22.49
N GLN A 226 22.78 12.65 -21.31
CA GLN A 226 22.75 11.60 -20.30
C GLN A 226 21.30 11.21 -20.02
N GLU A 227 21.06 9.92 -19.79
CA GLU A 227 19.78 9.44 -19.24
C GLU A 227 19.69 9.83 -17.77
N ILE A 228 18.57 10.44 -17.41
CA ILE A 228 18.23 10.87 -16.07
C ILE A 228 16.76 10.54 -15.81
N VAL A 229 16.41 10.23 -14.56
CA VAL A 229 15.00 10.02 -14.20
C VAL A 229 14.25 11.34 -14.22
N ALA A 230 13.25 11.46 -15.09
CA ALA A 230 12.28 12.56 -15.04
C ALA A 230 11.08 12.17 -14.18
N TRP A 231 10.88 12.88 -13.07
CA TRP A 231 9.73 12.66 -12.20
C TRP A 231 8.57 13.55 -12.61
N HIS A 232 7.50 12.95 -13.12
CA HIS A 232 6.29 13.63 -13.56
C HIS A 232 5.29 13.77 -12.40
N PHE A 233 4.62 14.92 -12.34
CA PHE A 233 3.64 15.23 -11.30
C PHE A 233 2.58 16.24 -11.77
N LEU A 234 1.45 16.25 -11.05
CA LEU A 234 0.34 17.17 -11.24
C LEU A 234 0.27 18.17 -10.09
N THR A 235 -0.02 19.42 -10.42
CA THR A 235 -0.32 20.49 -9.48
C THR A 235 -1.68 21.12 -9.82
N ASP A 236 -2.12 22.07 -9.00
CA ASP A 236 -3.25 22.95 -9.30
C ASP A 236 -3.07 23.79 -10.58
N ALA A 237 -1.84 23.89 -11.09
CA ALA A 237 -1.49 24.59 -12.33
C ALA A 237 -1.31 23.66 -13.55
N GLY A 238 -1.47 22.34 -13.40
CA GLY A 238 -1.35 21.37 -14.50
C GLY A 238 -0.18 20.39 -14.31
N HIS A 239 0.34 19.89 -15.43
CA HIS A 239 1.38 18.87 -15.44
C HIS A 239 2.79 19.46 -15.55
N PHE A 240 3.71 18.90 -14.76
CA PHE A 240 5.12 19.27 -14.71
C PHE A 240 6.00 18.03 -14.57
N TYR A 241 7.29 18.20 -14.84
CA TYR A 241 8.29 17.21 -14.50
C TYR A 241 9.52 17.83 -13.84
N MET A 242 10.21 17.03 -13.04
CA MET A 242 11.41 17.42 -12.29
C MET A 242 12.60 16.57 -12.72
N LEU A 243 13.76 17.21 -12.89
CA LEU A 243 15.07 16.56 -13.03
C LEU A 243 15.92 16.86 -11.79
N ASP A 244 16.45 15.82 -11.15
CA ASP A 244 17.36 15.91 -10.00
C ASP A 244 18.81 15.75 -10.46
N LEU A 245 19.59 16.83 -10.42
CA LEU A 245 20.98 16.87 -10.85
C LEU A 245 21.96 16.75 -9.67
N GLY A 246 21.52 16.23 -8.52
CA GLY A 246 22.31 16.16 -7.29
C GLY A 246 22.18 17.45 -6.50
N ASP A 247 23.07 18.43 -6.70
CA ASP A 247 23.02 19.69 -5.94
C ASP A 247 21.91 20.65 -6.40
N GLN A 248 21.35 20.42 -7.59
CA GLN A 248 20.35 21.29 -8.22
C GLN A 248 19.20 20.46 -8.78
N ALA A 249 17.97 20.93 -8.59
CA ALA A 249 16.79 20.37 -9.23
C ALA A 249 16.16 21.38 -10.20
N LEU A 250 15.61 20.89 -11.30
CA LEU A 250 14.96 21.67 -12.33
C LEU A 250 13.50 21.25 -12.47
N MET A 251 12.59 22.21 -12.59
CA MET A 251 11.18 21.99 -12.88
C MET A 251 10.84 22.50 -14.27
N PHE A 252 10.13 21.68 -15.05
CA PHE A 252 9.70 21.98 -16.41
C PHE A 252 8.19 21.79 -16.55
N ASP A 253 7.57 22.56 -17.43
CA ASP A 253 6.17 22.36 -17.82
C ASP A 253 6.02 21.29 -18.91
N GLU A 254 4.77 21.04 -19.33
CA GLU A 254 4.44 20.10 -20.41
C GLU A 254 5.02 20.46 -21.79
N ASN A 255 5.57 21.67 -21.97
CA ASN A 255 6.15 22.14 -23.22
C ASN A 255 7.69 22.18 -23.16
N ASP A 256 8.30 21.46 -22.21
CA ASP A 256 9.74 21.44 -21.94
C ASP A 256 10.32 22.82 -21.58
N GLN A 257 9.47 23.75 -21.13
CA GLN A 257 9.95 25.05 -20.67
C GLN A 257 10.35 24.96 -19.20
N GLN A 258 11.61 25.31 -18.91
CA GLN A 258 12.08 25.39 -17.53
C GLN A 258 11.35 26.51 -16.77
N ILE A 259 10.66 26.13 -15.71
CA ILE A 259 9.92 27.03 -14.82
C ILE A 259 10.82 27.52 -13.69
N ILE A 260 11.50 26.59 -13.00
CA ILE A 260 12.32 26.87 -11.81
C ILE A 260 13.58 26.02 -11.82
N ALA A 261 14.64 26.57 -11.23
CA ALA A 261 15.79 25.82 -10.75
C ALA A 261 15.99 26.10 -9.27
N LEU A 262 16.24 25.06 -8.47
CA LEU A 262 16.39 25.15 -7.03
C LEU A 262 17.67 24.46 -6.58
N ASP A 263 18.42 25.09 -5.66
CA ASP A 263 19.52 24.43 -4.96
C ASP A 263 18.95 23.46 -3.92
N VAL A 264 19.28 22.17 -4.06
CA VAL A 264 18.78 21.07 -3.25
C VAL A 264 19.93 20.27 -2.61
N SER A 265 21.14 20.82 -2.61
CA SER A 265 22.35 20.24 -1.99
C SER A 265 22.20 19.89 -0.50
N HIS A 266 21.25 20.55 0.18
CA HIS A 266 20.93 20.34 1.58
C HIS A 266 19.94 19.19 1.83
N ILE A 267 19.24 18.72 0.79
CA ILE A 267 18.41 17.52 0.84
C ILE A 267 19.38 16.35 0.69
N ALA A 268 19.28 15.32 1.55
CA ALA A 268 20.19 14.18 1.50
C ALA A 268 19.88 13.27 0.30
N ASP A 269 20.91 12.65 -0.27
CA ASP A 269 20.74 11.53 -1.20
C ASP A 269 20.23 10.30 -0.45
N GLU A 270 19.37 9.53 -1.12
CA GLU A 270 18.98 8.22 -0.60
C GLU A 270 20.22 7.31 -0.64
N SER A 271 20.63 6.82 0.53
CA SER A 271 21.74 5.89 0.71
C SER A 271 21.30 4.45 0.49
#